data_AF-A0A524H1U8-F1
#
_entry.id   AF-A0A524H1U8-F1
#
_cell.length_a   1.000
_cell.length_b   1.000
_cell.length_c   1.000
_cell.angle_alpha   90.00
_cell.angle_beta   90.00
_cell.angle_gamma   90.00
#
_symmetry.space_group_name_H-M   'P 1'
#
loop_
_entity.id
_entity.type
_entity.pdbx_description
1 polymer ?
#
loop_
_entity_poly.entity_id
_entity_poly.type
_entity_poly.pdbx_seq_one_letter_code
_entity_poly.pdbx_strand_id
1 'polypeptide(L)'
;MIKDLIPEFSSRKIRLAIENHDRFRAREFEEIVNSAGSEWVGICLDSVNSMGAGEGFETVSDILVPYTINLHIKDFTIRRAVHKMGIIIEGAPAGKGMLNIPDLIRRTSQTGICRSAILELWTPPETSIELTLTKEHLWAEESINYLKPLIWEN
;
A
#
# COMPACT_ATOMS: atom_id res chain seq x y z
N MET A 1 12.25 20.23 9.63
CA MET A 1 11.55 20.14 8.32
C MET A 1 10.15 19.54 8.44
N ILE A 2 9.93 18.32 8.96
CA ILE A 2 8.56 17.82 9.26
C ILE A 2 8.06 18.28 10.65
N LYS A 3 8.94 18.22 11.67
CA LYS A 3 8.60 18.62 13.05
C LYS A 3 8.02 20.02 13.16
N ASP A 4 8.59 20.94 12.39
CA ASP A 4 8.23 22.35 12.43
C ASP A 4 6.80 22.61 11.91
N LEU A 5 6.23 21.65 11.16
CA LEU A 5 4.87 21.71 10.62
C LEU A 5 3.83 21.03 11.53
N ILE A 6 4.24 20.35 12.61
CA ILE A 6 3.31 19.68 13.54
C ILE A 6 2.26 20.64 14.11
N PRO A 7 2.60 21.88 14.53
CA PRO A 7 1.58 22.82 15.01
C PRO A 7 0.50 23.15 13.96
N GLU A 8 0.87 23.23 12.67
CA GLU A 8 -0.09 23.46 11.57
C GLU A 8 -0.98 22.25 11.34
N PHE A 9 -0.41 21.04 11.36
CA PHE A 9 -1.17 19.79 11.25
C PHE A 9 -2.18 19.66 12.39
N SER A 10 -1.73 19.91 13.62
CA SER A 10 -2.58 19.84 14.81
C SER A 10 -3.68 20.88 14.81
N SER A 11 -3.38 22.15 14.49
CA SER A 11 -4.37 23.23 14.51
C SER A 11 -5.47 23.03 13.46
N ARG A 12 -5.14 22.37 12.35
CA ARG A 12 -6.07 22.08 11.23
C ARG A 12 -6.67 20.67 11.29
N LYS A 13 -6.25 19.84 12.25
CA LYS A 13 -6.64 18.42 12.38
C LYS A 13 -6.33 17.59 11.12
N ILE A 14 -5.19 17.85 10.49
CA ILE A 14 -4.70 17.14 9.31
C ILE A 14 -3.59 16.19 9.76
N ARG A 15 -3.63 14.92 9.33
CA ARG A 15 -2.51 13.99 9.52
C ARG A 15 -1.72 13.86 8.22
N LEU A 16 -0.39 13.90 8.32
CA LEU A 16 0.53 13.65 7.23
C LEU A 16 0.84 12.15 7.16
N ALA A 17 0.45 11.50 6.05
CA ALA A 17 0.84 10.14 5.74
C ALA A 17 2.04 10.16 4.78
N ILE A 18 3.16 9.58 5.18
CA ILE A 18 4.35 9.44 4.35
C ILE A 18 4.29 8.07 3.67
N GLU A 19 4.20 8.06 2.35
CA GLU A 19 4.11 6.82 1.58
C GLU A 19 5.46 6.10 1.50
N ASN A 20 5.47 4.79 1.74
CA ASN A 20 6.67 3.95 1.65
C ASN A 20 7.09 3.67 0.20
N HIS A 21 7.52 4.72 -0.51
CA HIS A 21 8.03 4.61 -1.87
C HIS A 21 9.38 3.89 -1.93
N ASP A 22 9.76 3.37 -3.11
CA ASP A 22 10.96 2.58 -3.38
C ASP A 22 12.32 3.26 -3.14
N ARG A 23 12.32 4.55 -2.76
CA ARG A 23 13.54 5.34 -2.56
C ARG A 23 14.23 5.02 -1.24
N PHE A 24 13.47 4.58 -0.24
CA PHE A 24 13.95 4.29 1.10
C PHE A 24 13.47 2.90 1.54
N ARG A 25 14.20 2.29 2.45
CA ARG A 25 13.81 1.03 3.09
C ARG A 25 12.81 1.28 4.22
N ALA A 26 12.08 0.23 4.60
CA ALA A 26 11.09 0.29 5.67
C ALA A 26 11.65 0.84 6.99
N ARG A 27 12.89 0.47 7.36
CA ARG A 27 13.54 1.01 8.57
C ARG A 27 13.83 2.50 8.51
N GLU A 28 14.13 3.04 7.33
CA GLU A 28 14.32 4.49 7.17
C GLU A 28 13.00 5.25 7.31
N PHE A 29 11.89 4.69 6.83
CA PHE A 29 10.55 5.25 7.06
C PHE A 29 10.15 5.23 8.55
N GLU A 30 10.43 4.12 9.25
CA GLU A 30 10.25 4.02 10.70
C GLU A 30 11.07 5.09 11.43
N GLU A 31 12.34 5.29 11.06
CA GLU A 31 13.19 6.34 11.61
C GLU A 31 12.63 7.75 11.34
N ILE A 32 12.09 8.02 10.15
CA ILE A 32 11.48 9.31 9.80
C ILE A 32 10.27 9.60 10.70
N VAL A 33 9.37 8.63 10.88
CA VAL A 33 8.15 8.80 11.70
C VAL A 33 8.50 8.92 13.17
N ASN A 34 9.37 8.05 13.69
CA ASN A 34 9.85 8.12 15.07
C ASN A 34 10.58 9.44 15.33
N SER A 35 11.38 9.90 14.36
CA SER A 35 12.03 11.20 14.44
C SER A 35 10.99 12.31 14.54
N ALA A 36 9.93 12.32 13.73
CA ALA A 36 8.87 13.33 13.80
C ALA A 36 8.22 13.38 15.20
N GLY A 37 8.04 12.23 15.86
CA GLY A 37 7.66 12.16 17.27
C GLY A 37 6.26 12.68 17.58
N SER A 38 5.31 12.50 16.67
CA SER A 38 3.95 13.07 16.76
C SER A 38 2.91 12.20 16.06
N GLU A 39 1.73 12.07 16.68
CA GLU A 39 0.58 11.32 16.13
C GLU A 39 0.01 11.89 14.81
N TRP A 40 0.36 13.15 14.53
CA TRP A 40 -0.01 13.87 13.31
C TRP A 40 0.81 13.43 12.08
N VAL A 41 1.84 12.60 12.28
CA VAL A 41 2.67 12.06 11.20
C VAL A 41 2.64 10.53 11.30
N GLY A 42 2.44 9.86 10.18
CA GLY A 42 2.49 8.41 10.11
C GLY A 42 2.79 7.92 8.70
N ILE A 43 2.49 6.65 8.44
CA ILE A 43 2.80 5.98 7.18
C ILE A 43 1.53 5.84 6.33
N CYS A 44 1.67 6.12 5.04
CA CYS A 44 0.81 5.53 4.01
C CYS A 44 1.49 4.21 3.59
N LEU A 45 0.90 3.07 3.95
CA LEU A 45 1.48 1.77 3.65
C LEU A 45 0.96 1.28 2.30
N ASP A 46 1.80 1.36 1.27
CA ASP A 46 1.64 0.71 -0.02
C ASP A 46 2.27 -0.69 -0.01
N SER A 47 1.51 -1.66 -0.51
CA SER A 47 1.87 -3.07 -0.44
C SER A 47 2.94 -3.55 -1.43
N VAL A 48 3.34 -2.72 -2.39
CA VAL A 48 4.20 -3.15 -3.51
C VAL A 48 5.40 -2.24 -3.71
N ASN A 49 5.31 -0.94 -3.40
CA ASN A 49 6.39 0.01 -3.64
C ASN A 49 7.75 -0.44 -3.06
N SER A 50 7.74 -1.08 -1.89
CA SER A 50 8.95 -1.61 -1.26
C SER A 50 9.66 -2.73 -2.06
N MET A 51 9.01 -3.36 -3.03
CA MET A 51 9.70 -4.28 -3.95
C MET A 51 10.73 -3.55 -4.81
N GLY A 52 10.48 -2.28 -5.17
CA GLY A 52 11.46 -1.44 -5.87
C GLY A 52 12.68 -1.13 -5.01
N ALA A 53 12.52 -1.10 -3.68
CA ALA A 53 13.60 -0.98 -2.71
C ALA A 53 14.32 -2.32 -2.43
N GLY A 54 13.86 -3.42 -3.04
CA GLY A 54 14.39 -4.77 -2.83
C GLY A 54 13.92 -5.43 -1.53
N GLU A 55 12.81 -5.00 -0.96
CA GLU A 55 12.26 -5.55 0.28
C GLU A 55 10.99 -6.38 0.03
N GLY A 56 10.88 -7.51 0.73
CA GLY A 56 9.67 -8.32 0.73
C GLY A 56 8.60 -7.69 1.61
N PHE A 57 7.35 -7.68 1.13
CA PHE A 57 6.27 -6.96 1.80
C PHE A 57 5.96 -7.49 3.21
N GLU A 58 6.10 -8.79 3.48
CA GLU A 58 5.91 -9.35 4.84
C GLU A 58 6.81 -8.61 5.86
N THR A 59 8.11 -8.49 5.57
CA THR A 59 9.06 -7.77 6.43
C THR A 59 8.73 -6.28 6.54
N VAL A 60 8.34 -5.65 5.43
CA VAL A 60 7.96 -4.23 5.41
C VAL A 60 6.73 -3.99 6.29
N SER A 61 5.72 -4.85 6.17
CA SER A 61 4.49 -4.75 6.94
C SER A 61 4.72 -4.92 8.44
N ASP A 62 5.61 -5.83 8.85
CA ASP A 62 5.98 -5.99 10.27
C ASP A 62 6.59 -4.72 10.88
N ILE A 63 7.28 -3.93 10.06
CA ILE A 63 7.94 -2.68 10.50
C ILE A 63 6.94 -1.51 10.47
N LEU A 64 6.14 -1.38 9.41
CA LEU A 64 5.40 -0.16 9.12
C LEU A 64 3.93 -0.18 9.55
N VAL A 65 3.31 -1.34 9.75
CA VAL A 65 1.92 -1.44 10.24
C VAL A 65 1.69 -0.63 11.52
N PRO A 66 2.56 -0.67 12.55
CA PRO A 66 2.37 0.11 13.78
C PRO A 66 2.24 1.62 13.57
N TYR A 67 2.76 2.14 12.46
CA TYR A 67 2.78 3.57 12.12
C TYR A 67 1.76 3.92 11.04
N THR A 68 1.00 2.96 10.53
CA THR A 68 0.15 3.12 9.36
C THR A 68 -1.11 3.90 9.71
N ILE A 69 -1.34 5.00 9.00
CA ILE A 69 -2.52 5.86 9.14
C ILE A 69 -3.40 5.85 7.89
N ASN A 70 -2.84 5.43 6.76
CA ASN A 70 -3.50 5.22 5.48
C ASN A 70 -2.95 3.94 4.84
N LEU A 71 -3.81 3.12 4.24
CA LEU A 71 -3.41 1.88 3.58
C LEU A 71 -3.70 1.99 2.08
N HIS A 72 -2.71 1.69 1.24
CA HIS A 72 -2.90 1.42 -0.17
C HIS A 72 -2.85 -0.09 -0.40
N ILE A 73 -3.92 -0.64 -0.96
CA ILE A 73 -4.03 -2.06 -1.30
C ILE A 73 -3.71 -2.20 -2.77
N LYS A 74 -2.54 -2.77 -3.04
CA LYS A 74 -1.99 -3.06 -4.35
C LYS A 74 -1.65 -4.55 -4.42
N ASP A 75 -2.49 -5.34 -5.08
CA ASP A 75 -2.22 -6.78 -5.24
C ASP A 75 -1.35 -7.03 -6.47
N PHE A 76 -0.59 -8.12 -6.45
CA PHE A 76 0.48 -8.35 -7.41
C PHE A 76 0.69 -9.82 -7.70
N THR A 77 1.22 -10.12 -8.88
CA THR A 77 1.70 -11.45 -9.25
C THR A 77 3.16 -11.39 -9.68
N ILE A 78 3.87 -12.49 -9.47
CA ILE A 78 5.24 -12.65 -9.93
C ILE A 78 5.29 -13.83 -10.89
N ARG A 79 5.83 -13.61 -12.09
CA ARG A 79 6.05 -14.67 -13.08
C ARG A 79 7.48 -14.67 -13.59
N ARG A 80 7.95 -15.82 -14.07
CA ARG A 80 9.24 -15.92 -14.76
C ARG A 80 9.16 -15.20 -16.10
N ALA A 81 10.19 -14.41 -16.40
CA ALA A 81 10.39 -13.88 -17.74
C ALA A 81 10.56 -15.02 -18.75
N VAL A 82 10.24 -14.77 -20.03
CA VAL A 82 10.26 -15.80 -21.09
C VAL A 82 11.63 -16.47 -21.20
N HIS A 83 12.71 -15.68 -21.09
CA HIS A 83 14.10 -16.15 -21.11
C HIS A 83 14.55 -16.86 -19.82
N LYS A 84 13.67 -17.02 -18.82
CA LYS A 84 13.89 -17.67 -17.51
C LYS A 84 14.95 -17.06 -16.58
N MET A 85 15.77 -16.11 -17.05
CA MET A 85 16.81 -15.42 -16.26
C MET A 85 16.30 -14.15 -15.55
N GLY A 86 15.02 -14.08 -15.20
CA GLY A 86 14.42 -12.90 -14.58
C GLY A 86 13.01 -13.15 -14.05
N ILE A 87 12.46 -12.15 -13.39
CA ILE A 87 11.08 -12.10 -12.92
C ILE A 87 10.39 -10.85 -13.45
N ILE A 88 9.08 -10.94 -13.60
CA ILE A 88 8.20 -9.82 -13.93
C ILE A 88 7.20 -9.73 -12.78
N ILE A 89 7.07 -8.53 -12.22
CA ILE A 89 6.10 -8.19 -11.18
C ILE A 89 5.03 -7.34 -11.85
N GLU A 90 3.80 -7.81 -11.82
CA GLU A 90 2.65 -7.19 -12.47
C GLU A 90 1.50 -7.04 -11.48
N GLY A 91 0.66 -6.03 -11.71
CA GLY A 91 -0.52 -5.79 -10.89
C GLY A 91 -1.53 -6.90 -11.09
N ALA A 92 -2.35 -7.13 -10.08
CA ALA A 92 -3.49 -8.02 -10.16
C ALA A 92 -4.71 -7.38 -9.51
N PRO A 93 -5.94 -7.79 -9.86
CA PRO A 93 -7.11 -7.48 -9.07
C PRO A 93 -6.89 -7.91 -7.62
N ALA A 94 -7.43 -7.15 -6.67
CA ALA A 94 -7.35 -7.49 -5.26
C ALA A 94 -7.95 -8.88 -5.01
N GLY A 95 -7.20 -9.74 -4.32
CA GLY A 95 -7.59 -11.12 -4.02
C GLY A 95 -7.25 -12.13 -5.12
N LYS A 96 -6.59 -11.69 -6.19
CA LYS A 96 -6.13 -12.54 -7.30
C LYS A 96 -4.61 -12.61 -7.41
N GLY A 97 -3.89 -11.86 -6.58
CA GLY A 97 -2.44 -11.90 -6.55
C GLY A 97 -1.89 -12.69 -5.36
N MET A 98 -0.72 -12.25 -4.91
CA MET A 98 0.10 -12.91 -3.90
C MET A 98 0.04 -12.19 -2.54
N LEU A 99 -0.64 -11.05 -2.45
CA LEU A 99 -0.76 -10.30 -1.20
C LEU A 99 -1.77 -10.97 -0.26
N ASN A 100 -1.39 -11.19 1.00
CA ASN A 100 -2.33 -11.64 2.04
C ASN A 100 -3.17 -10.47 2.56
N ILE A 101 -4.12 -10.02 1.74
CA ILE A 101 -4.98 -8.86 2.02
C ILE A 101 -5.78 -9.00 3.33
N PRO A 102 -6.43 -10.13 3.65
CA PRO A 102 -7.17 -10.28 4.91
C PRO A 102 -6.29 -10.12 6.15
N ASP A 103 -5.06 -10.64 6.09
CA ASP A 103 -4.09 -10.48 7.17
C ASP A 103 -3.64 -9.03 7.34
N LEU A 104 -3.30 -8.37 6.24
CA LEU A 104 -2.89 -6.97 6.24
C LEU A 104 -3.98 -6.05 6.80
N ILE A 105 -5.22 -6.21 6.35
CA ILE A 105 -6.36 -5.44 6.87
C ILE A 105 -6.54 -5.70 8.37
N ARG A 106 -6.48 -6.97 8.81
CA ARG A 106 -6.61 -7.32 10.23
C ARG A 106 -5.53 -6.68 11.08
N ARG A 107 -4.24 -6.85 10.73
CA ARG A 107 -3.12 -6.28 11.48
C ARG A 107 -3.18 -4.75 11.53
N THR A 108 -3.51 -4.11 10.41
CA THR A 108 -3.63 -2.65 10.34
C THR A 108 -4.81 -2.16 11.18
N SER A 109 -5.96 -2.83 11.12
CA SER A 109 -7.15 -2.47 11.92
C SER A 109 -6.93 -2.64 13.43
N GLN A 110 -6.20 -3.68 13.83
CA GLN A 110 -5.87 -3.95 15.24
C GLN A 110 -5.04 -2.84 15.91
N THR A 111 -4.33 -2.01 15.13
CA THR A 111 -3.64 -0.83 15.66
C THR A 111 -4.61 0.23 16.19
N GLY A 112 -5.84 0.29 15.67
CA GLY A 112 -6.82 1.34 15.94
C GLY A 112 -6.47 2.71 15.32
N ILE A 113 -5.37 2.80 14.56
CA ILE A 113 -4.85 4.07 14.03
C ILE A 113 -5.35 4.33 12.60
N CYS A 114 -5.21 3.35 11.71
CA CYS A 114 -5.64 3.44 10.32
C CYS A 114 -7.14 3.17 10.19
N ARG A 115 -7.82 3.99 9.39
CA ARG A 115 -9.27 3.86 9.14
C ARG A 115 -9.64 3.96 7.66
N SER A 116 -8.65 3.87 6.78
CA SER A 116 -8.84 4.02 5.34
C SER A 116 -8.00 3.02 4.59
N ALA A 117 -8.61 2.37 3.61
CA ALA A 117 -7.92 1.58 2.60
C ALA A 117 -8.31 2.11 1.22
N ILE A 118 -7.30 2.38 0.39
CA ILE A 118 -7.45 2.84 -0.98
C ILE A 118 -7.01 1.68 -1.88
N LEU A 119 -7.88 1.28 -2.81
CA LEU A 119 -7.50 0.35 -3.87
C LEU A 119 -6.62 1.10 -4.87
N GLU A 120 -5.43 0.60 -5.12
CA GLU A 120 -4.55 1.09 -6.19
C GLU A 120 -4.25 -0.05 -7.16
N LEU A 121 -4.46 0.19 -8.46
CA LEU A 121 -4.24 -0.80 -9.51
C LEU A 121 -3.24 -0.25 -10.52
N TRP A 122 -2.21 -1.04 -10.83
CA TRP A 122 -1.37 -0.82 -12.00
C TRP A 122 -1.67 -1.92 -13.02
N THR A 123 -2.74 -1.68 -13.75
CA THR A 123 -3.22 -2.63 -14.77
C THR A 123 -2.23 -2.65 -15.92
N PRO A 124 -1.62 -3.81 -16.28
CA PRO A 124 -0.76 -3.87 -17.46
C PRO A 124 -1.53 -3.41 -18.70
N PRO A 125 -0.94 -2.64 -19.62
CA PRO A 125 -1.66 -2.20 -20.81
C PRO A 125 -2.07 -3.38 -21.70
N GLU A 126 -3.16 -3.21 -22.45
CA GLU A 126 -3.59 -4.11 -23.52
C GLU A 126 -3.08 -3.66 -24.89
N THR A 127 -3.41 -4.42 -25.93
CA THR A 127 -3.04 -4.10 -27.32
C THR A 127 -3.67 -2.80 -27.85
N SER A 128 -4.72 -2.28 -27.19
CA SER A 128 -5.31 -0.96 -27.46
C SER A 128 -5.70 -0.23 -26.18
N ILE A 129 -5.90 1.08 -26.30
CA ILE A 129 -6.33 1.93 -25.18
C ILE A 129 -7.74 1.54 -24.72
N GLU A 130 -8.65 1.26 -25.65
CA GLU A 130 -10.04 0.84 -25.35
C GLU A 130 -10.08 -0.47 -24.57
N LEU A 131 -9.24 -1.43 -24.95
CA LEU A 131 -9.10 -2.70 -24.22
C LEU A 131 -8.48 -2.48 -22.84
N THR A 132 -7.52 -1.55 -22.71
CA THR A 132 -6.90 -1.20 -21.43
C THR A 132 -7.94 -0.60 -20.48
N LEU A 133 -8.70 0.40 -20.93
CA LEU A 133 -9.77 1.03 -20.15
C LEU A 133 -10.85 0.02 -19.73
N THR A 134 -11.22 -0.89 -20.63
CA THR A 134 -12.16 -1.97 -20.31
C THR A 134 -11.61 -2.87 -19.19
N LYS A 135 -10.33 -3.26 -19.29
CA LYS A 135 -9.68 -4.10 -18.28
C LYS A 135 -9.54 -3.38 -16.93
N GLU A 136 -9.13 -2.11 -16.94
CA GLU A 136 -9.03 -1.27 -15.73
C GLU A 136 -10.37 -1.17 -15.00
N HIS A 137 -11.46 -0.92 -15.75
CA HIS A 137 -12.80 -0.84 -15.17
C HIS A 137 -13.23 -2.16 -14.51
N LEU A 138 -13.03 -3.29 -15.20
CA LEU A 138 -13.35 -4.62 -14.67
C LEU A 138 -12.53 -4.95 -13.43
N TRP A 139 -11.22 -4.67 -13.45
CA TRP A 139 -10.34 -4.90 -12.30
C TRP A 139 -10.75 -4.07 -11.09
N ALA A 140 -11.12 -2.80 -11.30
CA ALA A 140 -11.60 -1.94 -10.22
C ALA A 140 -12.90 -2.50 -9.60
N GLU A 141 -13.88 -2.90 -10.42
CA GLU A 141 -15.14 -3.45 -9.95
C GLU A 141 -14.93 -4.75 -9.15
N GLU A 142 -14.19 -5.71 -9.71
CA GLU A 142 -13.91 -6.99 -9.06
C GLU A 142 -13.15 -6.80 -7.73
N SER A 143 -12.13 -5.94 -7.74
CA SER A 143 -11.33 -5.67 -6.54
C SER A 143 -12.16 -5.03 -5.44
N ILE A 144 -13.01 -4.06 -5.77
CA ILE A 144 -13.91 -3.43 -4.78
C ILE A 144 -14.91 -4.44 -4.24
N ASN A 145 -15.47 -5.31 -5.08
CA ASN A 145 -16.38 -6.36 -4.63
C ASN A 145 -15.70 -7.37 -3.69
N TYR A 146 -14.42 -7.67 -3.92
CA TYR A 146 -13.61 -8.49 -3.02
C TYR A 146 -13.28 -7.79 -1.69
N LEU A 147 -12.93 -6.49 -1.72
CA LEU A 147 -12.46 -5.76 -0.55
C LEU A 147 -13.57 -5.33 0.42
N LYS A 148 -14.76 -5.00 -0.10
CA LYS A 148 -15.90 -4.54 0.70
C LYS A 148 -16.22 -5.43 1.92
N PRO A 149 -16.36 -6.76 1.80
CA PRO A 149 -16.65 -7.60 2.97
C PRO A 149 -15.50 -7.59 4.00
N LEU A 150 -14.25 -7.46 3.57
CA LEU A 150 -13.08 -7.59 4.47
C LEU A 150 -12.88 -6.42 5.44
N ILE A 151 -13.33 -5.23 5.06
CA ILE A 151 -13.05 -4.00 5.84
C ILE A 151 -14.32 -3.51 6.58
N TRP A 152 -15.51 -3.99 6.19
CA TRP A 152 -16.81 -3.58 6.78
C TRP A 152 -17.44 -4.64 7.72
N GLU A 153 -16.74 -5.76 7.98
CA GLU A 153 -17.15 -6.79 8.95
C GLU A 153 -16.64 -6.56 10.40
N ASN A 154 -16.16 -5.35 10.74
CA ASN A 154 -15.83 -4.96 12.12
C ASN A 154 -16.75 -3.84 12.64
#